data_AF-A0A7S4B3E6-F1
#
_entry.id   AF-A0A7S4B3E6-F1
#
_cell.length_a   1.000
_cell.length_b   1.000
_cell.length_c   1.000
_cell.angle_alpha   90.00
_cell.angle_beta   90.00
_cell.angle_gamma   90.00
#
_symmetry.space_group_name_H-M   'P 1'
#
loop_
_entity.id
_entity.type
_entity.pdbx_description
1 polymer ?
#
loop_
_entity_poly.entity_id
_entity_poly.type
_entity_poly.pdbx_seq_one_letter_code
_entity_poly.pdbx_strand_id
1 'polypeptide(L)'
;GGITAISWNIAAINSNPFEYWLTHPDEDYAKLMASVEKFILEPAEQDVRVGDVFTDEMWSELKALMEKEGWPGVAETESMWKDDLSQRRIVSGFMKDKTIGDKRLASMPDRVTNAIGTMDGSVAYRPTVISNYAGEMRSLAAWWDAWCGFMFKTPLQVEVKGKVLSTAPCGLLGKIRHSKYPAISEAEEAISIPLQTLSMAVFDSILLHLVSLASPDGKWQALKQEIVNTLLLQKDARVVDVLERSYADADCVFLQEATARFADYAESRLADRYFLVRPAQMSANNQNSLLLLRNSLFDKNSVSELTSHAMSSLESQPVAAGDLLLIAVSASSTQGTPDTGAAGTIRGATAPRHFLIASFHGDTNGLATPAVLSAVDSVAKQQPLSTFLFGLDANTHSAGSKKQQGFAEFVKMFDEMGYSSCWGDDAGAGKLYTTFNARTFLQPQLQKAVRASEVHAGVSALVDKNPKDFILFRSTEFVSLHTTRDNTGGGSFVEDMVFPTVDFPSDHAVIKTQLVPCS
;
A
#
# COMPACT_ATOMS: atom_id res chain seq x y z
N GLY A 1 18.22 -17.15 26.92
CA GLY A 1 17.01 -17.61 26.21
C GLY A 1 16.12 -16.44 25.81
N GLY A 2 16.61 -15.53 24.98
CA GLY A 2 15.82 -14.45 24.41
C GLY A 2 15.23 -14.81 23.04
N ILE A 3 14.44 -13.91 22.46
CA ILE A 3 13.85 -14.03 21.13
C ILE A 3 14.16 -12.77 20.34
N THR A 4 14.64 -12.94 19.11
CA THR A 4 14.74 -11.84 18.15
C THR A 4 13.51 -11.82 17.27
N ALA A 5 12.74 -10.75 17.32
CA ALA A 5 11.48 -10.60 16.60
C ALA A 5 11.54 -9.42 15.62
N ILE A 6 10.89 -9.57 14.47
CA ILE A 6 10.81 -8.55 13.42
C ILE A 6 9.38 -8.36 12.96
N SER A 7 8.90 -7.13 12.85
CA SER A 7 7.64 -6.81 12.17
C SER A 7 7.90 -5.93 10.95
N TRP A 8 7.25 -6.25 9.84
CA TRP A 8 7.37 -5.48 8.60
C TRP A 8 6.11 -5.57 7.74
N ASN A 9 5.41 -4.44 7.57
CA ASN A 9 4.46 -4.29 6.49
C ASN A 9 5.25 -4.16 5.17
N ILE A 10 5.03 -5.10 4.26
CA ILE A 10 5.75 -5.16 2.98
C ILE A 10 4.92 -4.61 1.83
N ALA A 11 3.90 -3.79 2.09
CA ALA A 11 3.15 -3.05 1.08
C ALA A 11 4.07 -2.14 0.24
N ALA A 12 3.61 -1.76 -0.94
CA ALA A 12 4.30 -0.79 -1.78
C ALA A 12 3.31 -0.10 -2.72
N ILE A 13 3.84 0.87 -3.46
CA ILE A 13 3.15 1.70 -4.46
C ILE A 13 2.32 0.82 -5.42
N ASN A 14 1.00 1.01 -5.39
CA ASN A 14 0.06 -0.01 -5.83
C ASN A 14 -0.31 0.07 -7.32
N SER A 15 0.00 1.17 -8.02
CA SER A 15 -0.19 1.24 -9.49
C SER A 15 0.39 2.49 -10.16
N ASN A 16 0.56 3.57 -9.41
CA ASN A 16 1.10 4.84 -9.90
C ASN A 16 2.55 5.04 -9.42
N PRO A 17 3.57 4.91 -10.30
CA PRO A 17 4.98 5.00 -9.89
C PRO A 17 5.39 6.38 -9.36
N PHE A 18 4.57 7.42 -9.60
CA PHE A 18 4.82 8.77 -9.10
C PHE A 18 3.84 9.20 -7.99
N GLU A 19 3.05 8.29 -7.41
CA GLU A 19 2.03 8.67 -6.42
C GLU A 19 2.64 9.37 -5.20
N TYR A 20 3.80 8.90 -4.74
CA TYR A 20 4.49 9.40 -3.57
C TYR A 20 5.85 10.00 -3.92
N TRP A 21 6.29 10.96 -3.11
CA TRP A 21 7.66 11.44 -3.12
C TRP A 21 8.59 10.26 -2.80
N LEU A 22 9.68 10.14 -3.55
CA LEU A 22 10.67 9.09 -3.41
C LEU A 22 12.02 9.70 -3.07
N THR A 23 12.77 9.02 -2.22
CA THR A 23 14.21 9.26 -2.13
C THR A 23 14.87 8.55 -3.31
N HIS A 24 15.34 9.32 -4.29
CA HIS A 24 15.91 8.84 -5.54
C HIS A 24 17.33 9.40 -5.73
N PRO A 25 18.33 8.57 -6.12
CA PRO A 25 19.71 9.02 -6.27
C PRO A 25 19.93 9.87 -7.54
N ASP A 26 19.11 9.66 -8.58
CA ASP A 26 19.12 10.51 -9.78
C ASP A 26 18.47 11.87 -9.49
N GLU A 27 19.24 12.94 -9.62
CA GLU A 27 18.76 14.33 -9.46
C GLU A 27 17.67 14.71 -10.45
N ASP A 28 17.60 14.04 -11.62
CA ASP A 28 16.58 14.32 -12.63
C ASP A 28 15.18 13.93 -12.13
N TYR A 29 15.05 13.02 -11.16
CA TYR A 29 13.80 12.79 -10.44
C TYR A 29 13.35 14.04 -9.67
N ALA A 30 14.22 14.60 -8.83
CA ALA A 30 13.87 15.78 -8.03
C ALA A 30 13.55 16.98 -8.93
N LYS A 31 14.29 17.16 -10.04
CA LYS A 31 14.01 18.20 -11.04
C LYS A 31 12.66 18.00 -11.72
N LEU A 32 12.32 16.77 -12.12
CA LEU A 32 11.03 16.44 -12.72
C LEU A 32 9.89 16.80 -11.76
N MET A 33 9.95 16.33 -10.51
CA MET A 33 8.88 16.53 -9.54
C MET A 33 8.72 18.00 -9.14
N ALA A 34 9.83 18.71 -8.92
CA ALA A 34 9.81 20.15 -8.65
C ALA A 34 9.25 20.96 -9.84
N SER A 35 9.56 20.56 -11.07
CA SER A 35 9.06 21.23 -12.28
C SER A 35 7.55 21.02 -12.45
N VAL A 36 7.06 19.80 -12.21
CA VAL A 36 5.63 19.49 -12.23
C VAL A 36 4.89 20.25 -11.14
N GLU A 37 5.42 20.28 -9.90
CA GLU A 37 4.85 21.06 -8.81
C GLU A 37 4.78 22.54 -9.17
N LYS A 38 5.88 23.13 -9.64
CA LYS A 38 5.94 24.53 -10.05
C LYS A 38 4.91 24.83 -11.13
N PHE A 39 4.82 23.99 -12.15
CA PHE A 39 3.84 24.15 -13.21
C PHE A 39 2.43 24.15 -12.64
N ILE A 40 2.08 23.20 -11.78
CA ILE A 40 0.72 23.12 -11.23
C ILE A 40 0.42 24.30 -10.32
N LEU A 41 1.38 24.76 -9.51
CA LEU A 41 1.18 25.89 -8.61
C LEU A 41 1.12 27.22 -9.36
N GLU A 42 2.02 27.43 -10.32
CA GLU A 42 2.29 28.68 -11.02
C GLU A 42 2.38 28.46 -12.56
N PRO A 43 1.28 28.07 -13.23
CA PRO A 43 1.36 27.63 -14.63
C PRO A 43 1.61 28.79 -15.61
N ALA A 44 1.28 30.03 -15.23
CA ALA A 44 1.49 31.24 -16.04
C ALA A 44 1.06 31.06 -17.51
N GLU A 45 1.91 31.48 -18.47
CA GLU A 45 1.65 31.34 -19.92
C GLU A 45 1.61 29.88 -20.39
N GLN A 46 2.09 28.93 -19.58
CA GLN A 46 2.02 27.50 -19.89
C GLN A 46 0.64 26.90 -19.58
N ASP A 47 -0.24 27.66 -18.91
CA ASP A 47 -1.64 27.26 -18.68
C ASP A 47 -2.47 27.40 -19.97
N VAL A 48 -2.13 26.60 -20.99
CA VAL A 48 -2.79 26.60 -22.30
C VAL A 48 -4.21 26.02 -22.23
N ARG A 49 -4.97 26.10 -23.31
CA ARG A 49 -6.33 25.52 -23.33
C ARG A 49 -6.24 24.00 -23.39
N VAL A 50 -7.24 23.32 -22.83
CA VAL A 50 -7.38 21.87 -22.95
C VAL A 50 -7.41 21.46 -24.43
N GLY A 51 -8.10 22.21 -25.29
CA GLY A 51 -8.14 21.95 -26.74
C GLY A 51 -6.77 22.07 -27.45
N ASP A 52 -5.78 22.74 -26.84
CA ASP A 52 -4.42 22.83 -27.39
C ASP A 52 -3.58 21.58 -27.06
N VAL A 53 -4.03 20.76 -26.09
CA VAL A 53 -3.36 19.54 -25.63
C VAL A 53 -4.12 18.28 -26.03
N PHE A 54 -5.41 18.21 -25.77
CA PHE A 54 -6.32 17.18 -26.27
C PHE A 54 -7.09 17.78 -27.45
N THR A 55 -6.69 17.48 -28.67
CA THR A 55 -7.18 18.24 -29.83
C THR A 55 -8.57 17.83 -30.30
N ASP A 56 -9.20 18.65 -31.15
CA ASP A 56 -10.48 18.32 -31.77
C ASP A 56 -10.39 17.05 -32.65
N GLU A 57 -9.23 16.75 -33.22
CA GLU A 57 -8.99 15.49 -33.93
C GLU A 57 -9.05 14.29 -32.98
N MET A 58 -8.43 14.39 -31.80
CA MET A 58 -8.48 13.34 -30.77
C MET A 58 -9.90 13.16 -30.25
N TRP A 59 -10.61 14.26 -30.00
CA TRP A 59 -12.02 14.20 -29.63
C TRP A 59 -12.86 13.53 -30.72
N SER A 60 -12.63 13.86 -31.99
CA SER A 60 -13.39 13.29 -33.12
C SER A 60 -13.19 11.78 -33.22
N GLU A 61 -11.95 11.29 -33.04
CA GLU A 61 -11.67 9.86 -32.99
C GLU A 61 -12.32 9.19 -31.75
N LEU A 62 -12.18 9.80 -30.58
CA LEU A 62 -12.77 9.29 -29.35
C LEU A 62 -14.29 9.17 -29.46
N LYS A 63 -14.94 10.21 -29.99
CA LYS A 63 -16.37 10.24 -30.26
C LYS A 63 -16.78 9.07 -31.16
N ALA A 64 -16.07 8.84 -32.26
CA ALA A 64 -16.36 7.73 -33.16
C ALA A 64 -16.22 6.36 -32.48
N LEU A 65 -15.24 6.21 -31.58
CA LEU A 65 -15.08 5.00 -30.76
C LEU A 65 -16.27 4.82 -29.79
N MET A 66 -16.70 5.88 -29.11
CA MET A 66 -17.86 5.85 -28.20
C MET A 66 -19.17 5.53 -28.93
N GLU A 67 -19.37 6.10 -30.12
CA GLU A 67 -20.54 5.82 -30.97
C GLU A 67 -20.56 4.37 -31.43
N LYS A 68 -19.39 3.81 -31.80
CA LYS A 68 -19.24 2.41 -32.18
C LYS A 68 -19.57 1.45 -31.03
N GLU A 69 -19.23 1.82 -29.79
CA GLU A 69 -19.63 1.08 -28.58
C GLU A 69 -21.13 1.24 -28.25
N GLY A 70 -21.86 2.10 -28.96
CA GLY A 70 -23.29 2.33 -28.77
C GLY A 70 -23.63 3.06 -27.48
N TRP A 71 -22.71 3.88 -26.96
CA TRP A 71 -22.94 4.60 -25.71
C TRP A 71 -23.99 5.71 -25.88
N PRO A 72 -24.98 5.81 -24.97
CA PRO A 72 -25.89 6.95 -24.95
C PRO A 72 -25.17 8.21 -24.48
N GLY A 73 -25.66 9.39 -24.86
CA GLY A 73 -25.13 10.65 -24.33
C GLY A 73 -23.90 11.22 -25.04
N VAL A 74 -23.48 10.62 -26.16
CA VAL A 74 -22.25 11.03 -26.87
C VAL A 74 -22.40 12.41 -27.51
N ALA A 75 -23.59 12.74 -28.05
CA ALA A 75 -23.87 14.06 -28.61
C ALA A 75 -23.88 15.15 -27.53
N GLU A 76 -24.45 14.85 -26.36
CA GLU A 76 -24.45 15.74 -25.20
C GLU A 76 -23.03 15.92 -24.65
N THR A 77 -22.21 14.87 -24.67
CA THR A 77 -20.78 14.94 -24.31
C THR A 77 -20.00 15.80 -25.31
N GLU A 78 -20.34 15.75 -26.61
CA GLU A 78 -19.75 16.63 -27.62
C GLU A 78 -20.07 18.11 -27.35
N SER A 79 -21.30 18.44 -26.94
CA SER A 79 -21.63 19.80 -26.53
C SER A 79 -20.78 20.23 -25.33
N MET A 80 -20.63 19.37 -24.31
CA MET A 80 -19.74 19.66 -23.17
C MET A 80 -18.27 19.85 -23.58
N TRP A 81 -17.78 19.09 -24.57
CA TRP A 81 -16.45 19.28 -25.13
C TRP A 81 -16.30 20.67 -25.77
N LYS A 82 -17.18 21.01 -26.70
CA LYS A 82 -17.09 22.24 -27.51
C LYS A 82 -17.32 23.50 -26.67
N ASP A 83 -18.32 23.45 -25.80
CA ASP A 83 -18.83 24.62 -25.10
C ASP A 83 -18.06 24.91 -23.80
N ASP A 84 -17.41 23.89 -23.22
CA ASP A 84 -16.75 24.01 -21.91
C ASP A 84 -15.35 23.36 -21.87
N LEU A 85 -15.27 22.03 -21.91
CA LEU A 85 -14.03 21.32 -21.55
C LEU A 85 -12.82 21.73 -22.40
N SER A 86 -12.98 21.90 -23.72
CA SER A 86 -11.92 22.34 -24.64
C SER A 86 -11.46 23.79 -24.44
N GLN A 87 -12.30 24.62 -23.80
CA GLN A 87 -12.05 26.04 -23.59
C GLN A 87 -11.34 26.31 -22.25
N ARG A 88 -11.45 25.37 -21.30
CA ARG A 88 -10.79 25.45 -20.01
C ARG A 88 -9.27 25.51 -20.17
N ARG A 89 -8.60 26.14 -19.20
CA ARG A 89 -7.15 26.04 -19.07
C ARG A 89 -6.75 24.72 -18.40
N ILE A 90 -5.66 24.10 -18.84
CA ILE A 90 -5.26 22.76 -18.39
C ILE A 90 -5.06 22.66 -16.88
N VAL A 91 -4.46 23.67 -16.25
CA VAL A 91 -4.21 23.68 -14.80
C VAL A 91 -5.31 24.42 -14.06
N SER A 92 -5.48 25.72 -14.30
CA SER A 92 -6.42 26.52 -13.52
C SER A 92 -7.90 26.18 -13.76
N GLY A 93 -8.25 25.68 -14.95
CA GLY A 93 -9.62 25.38 -15.35
C GLY A 93 -10.02 23.90 -15.30
N PHE A 94 -9.07 22.98 -15.39
CA PHE A 94 -9.33 21.53 -15.38
C PHE A 94 -8.72 20.85 -14.15
N MET A 95 -7.39 20.81 -14.04
CA MET A 95 -6.71 20.07 -12.96
C MET A 95 -7.08 20.58 -11.56
N LYS A 96 -7.13 21.91 -11.36
CA LYS A 96 -7.50 22.54 -10.08
C LYS A 96 -9.01 22.67 -9.88
N ASP A 97 -9.85 22.28 -10.85
CA ASP A 97 -11.30 22.38 -10.69
C ASP A 97 -11.80 21.32 -9.70
N LYS A 98 -12.20 21.81 -8.51
CA LYS A 98 -12.78 21.00 -7.45
C LYS A 98 -14.02 20.22 -7.92
N THR A 99 -14.81 20.77 -8.82
CA THR A 99 -16.05 20.13 -9.30
C THR A 99 -15.77 18.87 -10.10
N ILE A 100 -14.73 18.86 -10.95
CA ILE A 100 -14.28 17.67 -11.69
C ILE A 100 -13.87 16.56 -10.70
N GLY A 101 -13.13 16.94 -9.65
CA GLY A 101 -12.72 16.04 -8.58
C GLY A 101 -13.88 15.48 -7.76
N ASP A 102 -14.81 16.33 -7.34
CA ASP A 102 -16.00 15.95 -6.56
C ASP A 102 -16.94 15.03 -7.36
N LYS A 103 -17.06 15.27 -8.68
CA LYS A 103 -17.80 14.43 -9.63
C LYS A 103 -17.10 13.11 -9.98
N ARG A 104 -15.84 12.94 -9.54
CA ARG A 104 -15.00 11.76 -9.76
C ARG A 104 -14.72 11.45 -11.24
N LEU A 105 -14.84 12.43 -12.15
CA LEU A 105 -14.81 12.20 -13.60
C LEU A 105 -13.48 11.61 -14.11
N ALA A 106 -12.35 11.95 -13.48
CA ALA A 106 -11.05 11.31 -13.77
C ALA A 106 -10.72 10.17 -12.77
N SER A 107 -10.96 10.37 -11.47
CA SER A 107 -10.55 9.41 -10.45
C SER A 107 -11.31 8.08 -10.44
N MET A 108 -12.58 8.06 -10.87
CA MET A 108 -13.37 6.82 -10.95
C MET A 108 -12.93 5.90 -12.09
N PRO A 109 -12.82 6.38 -13.35
CA PRO A 109 -12.30 5.53 -14.41
C PRO A 109 -10.82 5.17 -14.18
N ASP A 110 -10.04 6.05 -13.53
CA ASP A 110 -8.67 5.71 -13.14
C ASP A 110 -8.62 4.49 -12.21
N ARG A 111 -9.43 4.46 -11.15
CA ARG A 111 -9.54 3.32 -10.24
C ARG A 111 -9.86 1.99 -10.95
N VAL A 112 -10.56 2.04 -12.07
CA VAL A 112 -11.02 0.83 -12.80
C VAL A 112 -10.02 0.41 -13.88
N THR A 113 -9.34 1.35 -14.52
CA THR A 113 -8.60 1.09 -15.76
C THR A 113 -7.08 1.23 -15.62
N ASN A 114 -6.57 1.83 -14.55
CA ASN A 114 -5.13 2.10 -14.40
C ASN A 114 -4.30 0.81 -14.42
N ALA A 115 -4.75 -0.21 -13.66
CA ALA A 115 -4.17 -1.54 -13.61
C ALA A 115 -5.31 -2.58 -13.55
N ILE A 116 -5.35 -3.49 -14.54
CA ILE A 116 -6.40 -4.50 -14.68
C ILE A 116 -5.75 -5.88 -14.59
N GLY A 117 -6.05 -6.62 -13.51
CA GLY A 117 -5.65 -8.02 -13.40
C GLY A 117 -6.41 -8.89 -14.41
N THR A 118 -5.70 -9.76 -15.11
CA THR A 118 -6.24 -10.66 -16.14
C THR A 118 -6.22 -12.12 -15.67
N MET A 119 -7.02 -12.96 -16.33
CA MET A 119 -7.18 -14.38 -15.97
C MET A 119 -5.88 -15.20 -16.09
N ASP A 120 -4.90 -14.73 -16.84
CA ASP A 120 -3.57 -15.36 -16.96
C ASP A 120 -2.62 -14.95 -15.82
N GLY A 121 -3.09 -14.17 -14.85
CA GLY A 121 -2.31 -13.65 -13.73
C GLY A 121 -1.44 -12.44 -14.07
N SER A 122 -1.47 -11.95 -15.31
CA SER A 122 -0.82 -10.70 -15.69
C SER A 122 -1.66 -9.48 -15.32
N VAL A 123 -1.08 -8.29 -15.51
CA VAL A 123 -1.75 -7.01 -15.27
C VAL A 123 -1.60 -6.14 -16.51
N ALA A 124 -2.72 -5.72 -17.06
CA ALA A 124 -2.75 -4.76 -18.16
C ALA A 124 -2.81 -3.33 -17.59
N TYR A 125 -1.91 -2.46 -18.06
CA TYR A 125 -1.82 -1.08 -17.58
C TYR A 125 -2.30 -0.09 -18.64
N ARG A 126 -3.13 0.88 -18.24
CA ARG A 126 -3.55 1.98 -19.14
C ARG A 126 -2.33 2.80 -19.56
N PRO A 127 -2.16 3.16 -20.84
CA PRO A 127 -1.11 4.09 -21.27
C PRO A 127 -1.30 5.48 -20.64
N THR A 128 -0.58 5.76 -19.56
CA THR A 128 -0.57 7.06 -18.88
C THR A 128 0.74 7.24 -18.09
N VAL A 129 1.04 8.48 -17.71
CA VAL A 129 2.17 8.83 -16.84
C VAL A 129 2.07 8.12 -15.49
N ILE A 130 0.85 7.95 -14.98
CA ILE A 130 0.56 7.49 -13.61
C ILE A 130 0.12 6.02 -13.51
N SER A 131 0.59 5.16 -14.41
CA SER A 131 0.38 3.70 -14.37
C SER A 131 1.72 3.00 -14.58
N ASN A 132 1.79 1.68 -14.40
CA ASN A 132 3.01 0.92 -14.71
C ASN A 132 3.14 0.55 -16.20
N TYR A 133 2.46 1.27 -17.10
CA TYR A 133 2.57 1.03 -18.55
C TYR A 133 4.00 1.24 -19.04
N ALA A 134 4.53 0.21 -19.71
CA ALA A 134 5.91 0.12 -20.15
C ALA A 134 6.16 0.50 -21.61
N GLY A 135 5.10 0.70 -22.41
CA GLY A 135 5.24 1.07 -23.82
C GLY A 135 5.62 2.54 -24.02
N GLU A 136 5.99 2.88 -25.25
CA GLU A 136 6.46 4.22 -25.65
C GLU A 136 5.39 5.30 -25.49
N MET A 137 5.74 6.46 -24.90
CA MET A 137 4.82 7.58 -24.69
C MET A 137 5.46 8.95 -24.90
N ARG A 138 6.67 9.07 -25.50
CA ARG A 138 7.37 10.36 -25.65
C ARG A 138 6.69 11.35 -26.61
N SER A 139 5.68 10.92 -27.38
CA SER A 139 4.88 11.83 -28.20
C SER A 139 3.39 11.63 -27.93
N LEU A 140 2.64 12.72 -28.08
CA LEU A 140 1.19 12.72 -27.91
C LEU A 140 0.50 11.74 -28.90
N ALA A 141 1.02 11.62 -30.13
CA ALA A 141 0.50 10.68 -31.11
C ALA A 141 0.73 9.21 -30.70
N ALA A 142 1.94 8.87 -30.28
CA ALA A 142 2.26 7.50 -29.83
C ALA A 142 1.45 7.12 -28.58
N TRP A 143 1.31 8.05 -27.64
CA TRP A 143 0.44 7.86 -26.47
C TRP A 143 -1.02 7.67 -26.88
N TRP A 144 -1.55 8.50 -27.77
CA TRP A 144 -2.96 8.44 -28.17
C TRP A 144 -3.31 7.12 -28.87
N ASP A 145 -2.46 6.66 -29.78
CA ASP A 145 -2.60 5.37 -30.45
C ASP A 145 -2.63 4.22 -29.43
N ALA A 146 -1.70 4.24 -28.47
CA ALA A 146 -1.64 3.25 -27.40
C ALA A 146 -2.87 3.33 -26.50
N TRP A 147 -3.30 4.53 -26.10
CA TRP A 147 -4.44 4.76 -25.20
C TRP A 147 -5.74 4.27 -25.83
N CYS A 148 -6.01 4.63 -27.09
CA CYS A 148 -7.16 4.14 -27.85
C CYS A 148 -7.11 2.63 -28.08
N GLY A 149 -5.92 2.11 -28.40
CA GLY A 149 -5.66 0.68 -28.53
C GLY A 149 -6.04 -0.10 -27.27
N PHE A 150 -5.52 0.35 -26.14
CA PHE A 150 -5.82 -0.21 -24.82
C PHE A 150 -7.31 -0.08 -24.51
N MET A 151 -7.89 1.12 -24.54
CA MET A 151 -9.23 1.36 -24.03
C MET A 151 -10.33 0.66 -24.84
N PHE A 152 -10.21 0.61 -26.17
CA PHE A 152 -11.31 0.20 -27.06
C PHE A 152 -10.99 -0.99 -27.97
N LYS A 153 -9.72 -1.27 -28.27
CA LYS A 153 -9.37 -2.23 -29.33
C LYS A 153 -8.91 -3.59 -28.79
N THR A 154 -8.24 -3.62 -27.65
CA THR A 154 -7.65 -4.85 -27.08
C THR A 154 -8.57 -5.46 -26.02
N PRO A 155 -9.25 -6.59 -26.31
CA PRO A 155 -10.03 -7.30 -25.31
C PRO A 155 -9.12 -7.98 -24.29
N LEU A 156 -9.51 -7.89 -23.02
CA LEU A 156 -8.88 -8.57 -21.89
C LEU A 156 -9.78 -9.70 -21.39
N GLN A 157 -9.19 -10.78 -20.91
CA GLN A 157 -9.91 -11.80 -20.15
C GLN A 157 -9.84 -11.42 -18.67
N VAL A 158 -10.96 -11.03 -18.08
CA VAL A 158 -11.02 -10.52 -16.71
C VAL A 158 -12.16 -11.18 -15.92
N GLU A 159 -11.98 -11.32 -14.61
CA GLU A 159 -13.04 -11.78 -13.73
C GLU A 159 -13.83 -10.58 -13.17
N VAL A 160 -15.14 -10.54 -13.44
CA VAL A 160 -16.05 -9.53 -12.89
C VAL A 160 -17.16 -10.24 -12.16
N LYS A 161 -17.19 -10.09 -10.83
CA LYS A 161 -18.22 -10.69 -9.95
C LYS A 161 -18.38 -12.20 -10.14
N GLY A 162 -17.26 -12.94 -10.18
CA GLY A 162 -17.27 -14.40 -10.33
C GLY A 162 -17.48 -14.90 -11.76
N LYS A 163 -17.48 -14.01 -12.77
CA LYS A 163 -17.66 -14.38 -14.17
C LYS A 163 -16.48 -13.90 -15.00
N VAL A 164 -15.94 -14.80 -15.83
CA VAL A 164 -14.92 -14.45 -16.81
C VAL A 164 -15.57 -13.75 -17.99
N LEU A 165 -15.09 -12.56 -18.32
CA LEU A 165 -15.53 -11.73 -19.44
C LEU A 165 -14.35 -11.45 -20.37
N SER A 166 -14.61 -11.55 -21.67
CA SER A 166 -13.74 -11.04 -22.72
C SER A 166 -14.21 -9.64 -23.09
N THR A 167 -13.56 -8.58 -22.61
CA THR A 167 -14.01 -7.20 -22.84
C THR A 167 -12.84 -6.23 -22.92
N ALA A 168 -12.98 -5.17 -23.73
CA ALA A 168 -12.02 -4.08 -23.70
C ALA A 168 -12.16 -3.29 -22.37
N PRO A 169 -11.11 -2.62 -21.88
CA PRO A 169 -11.14 -1.79 -20.68
C PRO A 169 -12.31 -0.81 -20.60
N CYS A 170 -12.75 -0.21 -21.71
CA CYS A 170 -13.91 0.68 -21.74
C CYS A 170 -15.21 -0.01 -21.28
N GLY A 171 -15.34 -1.32 -21.49
CA GLY A 171 -16.48 -2.14 -21.05
C GLY A 171 -16.52 -2.38 -19.54
N LEU A 172 -15.44 -2.07 -18.82
CA LEU A 172 -15.39 -2.15 -17.35
C LEU A 172 -15.91 -0.89 -16.67
N LEU A 173 -16.08 0.21 -17.42
CA LEU A 173 -16.54 1.47 -16.89
C LEU A 173 -18.00 1.38 -16.42
N GLY A 174 -18.21 1.76 -15.16
CA GLY A 174 -19.54 1.87 -14.58
C GLY A 174 -20.07 3.30 -14.63
N LYS A 175 -21.40 3.45 -14.63
CA LYS A 175 -22.03 4.76 -14.40
C LYS A 175 -21.58 5.34 -13.05
N ILE A 176 -21.24 6.61 -13.06
CA ILE A 176 -21.10 7.40 -11.82
C ILE A 176 -22.53 7.76 -11.40
N ARG A 177 -22.97 7.29 -10.24
CA ARG A 177 -24.36 7.46 -9.78
C ARG A 177 -24.50 8.68 -8.88
N HIS A 178 -25.48 9.55 -9.15
CA HIS A 178 -25.81 10.73 -8.34
C HIS A 178 -26.11 10.33 -6.89
N SER A 179 -26.82 9.21 -6.71
CA SER A 179 -27.12 8.65 -5.38
C SER A 179 -25.89 8.35 -4.52
N LYS A 180 -24.73 8.07 -5.14
CA LYS A 180 -23.46 7.84 -4.44
C LYS A 180 -22.56 9.08 -4.46
N TYR A 181 -22.63 9.87 -5.51
CA TYR A 181 -21.82 11.07 -5.72
C TYR A 181 -22.73 12.25 -6.05
N PRO A 182 -23.28 12.96 -5.06
CA PRO A 182 -24.29 14.00 -5.27
C PRO A 182 -23.80 15.22 -6.08
N ALA A 183 -22.49 15.33 -6.33
CA ALA A 183 -21.89 16.42 -7.08
C ALA A 183 -22.14 16.34 -8.60
N ILE A 184 -22.43 15.15 -9.16
CA ILE A 184 -22.93 15.05 -10.53
C ILE A 184 -24.43 15.30 -10.54
N SER A 185 -24.98 15.94 -11.56
CA SER A 185 -26.43 16.03 -11.78
C SER A 185 -27.01 14.72 -12.35
N GLU A 186 -28.33 14.57 -12.36
CA GLU A 186 -29.00 13.45 -13.04
C GLU A 186 -28.71 13.43 -14.55
N ALA A 187 -28.60 14.61 -15.16
CA ALA A 187 -28.22 14.74 -16.57
C ALA A 187 -26.78 14.24 -16.81
N GLU A 188 -25.84 14.59 -15.92
CA GLU A 188 -24.47 14.08 -15.98
C GLU A 188 -24.38 12.59 -15.68
N GLU A 189 -25.22 12.05 -14.78
CA GLU A 189 -25.31 10.60 -14.55
C GLU A 189 -25.71 9.87 -15.84
N ALA A 190 -26.69 10.41 -16.58
CA ALA A 190 -27.19 9.82 -17.81
C ALA A 190 -26.09 9.65 -18.88
N ILE A 191 -25.12 10.58 -18.92
CA ILE A 191 -23.99 10.59 -19.87
C ILE A 191 -22.64 10.26 -19.21
N SER A 192 -22.65 9.73 -17.99
CA SER A 192 -21.43 9.63 -17.17
C SER A 192 -20.34 8.73 -17.75
N ILE A 193 -20.68 7.74 -18.59
CA ILE A 193 -19.70 6.85 -19.24
C ILE A 193 -18.89 7.61 -20.31
N PRO A 194 -19.50 8.23 -21.34
CA PRO A 194 -18.73 9.04 -22.29
C PRO A 194 -18.04 10.23 -21.60
N LEU A 195 -18.70 10.91 -20.66
CA LEU A 195 -18.12 12.07 -19.96
C LEU A 195 -16.88 11.72 -19.11
N GLN A 196 -16.92 10.63 -18.33
CA GLN A 196 -15.75 10.22 -17.53
C GLN A 196 -14.61 9.72 -18.43
N THR A 197 -14.93 9.11 -19.57
CA THR A 197 -13.92 8.63 -20.53
C THR A 197 -13.21 9.80 -21.21
N LEU A 198 -13.95 10.82 -21.65
CA LEU A 198 -13.39 12.08 -22.16
C LEU A 198 -12.53 12.76 -21.08
N SER A 199 -13.05 12.89 -19.87
CA SER A 199 -12.32 13.53 -18.77
C SER A 199 -11.02 12.80 -18.41
N MET A 200 -11.02 11.47 -18.48
CA MET A 200 -9.80 10.66 -18.27
C MET A 200 -8.79 10.86 -19.40
N ALA A 201 -9.23 10.87 -20.66
CA ALA A 201 -8.34 11.11 -21.81
C ALA A 201 -7.70 12.52 -21.74
N VAL A 202 -8.51 13.54 -21.41
CA VAL A 202 -8.02 14.91 -21.16
C VAL A 202 -7.00 14.91 -20.01
N PHE A 203 -7.34 14.30 -18.87
CA PHE A 203 -6.44 14.23 -17.73
C PHE A 203 -5.09 13.58 -18.07
N ASP A 204 -5.11 12.41 -18.71
CA ASP A 204 -3.89 11.69 -19.12
C ASP A 204 -3.06 12.51 -20.13
N SER A 205 -3.71 13.19 -21.09
CA SER A 205 -3.04 14.06 -22.05
C SER A 205 -2.34 15.26 -21.39
N ILE A 206 -2.98 15.85 -20.36
CA ILE A 206 -2.41 16.95 -19.58
C ILE A 206 -1.19 16.44 -18.80
N LEU A 207 -1.28 15.29 -18.15
CA LEU A 207 -0.13 14.71 -17.46
C LEU A 207 1.04 14.48 -18.42
N LEU A 208 0.78 13.96 -19.62
CA LEU A 208 1.81 13.75 -20.62
C LEU A 208 2.45 15.08 -21.07
N HIS A 209 1.63 16.11 -21.28
CA HIS A 209 2.11 17.46 -21.60
C HIS A 209 3.00 18.03 -20.50
N LEU A 210 2.59 17.91 -19.23
CA LEU A 210 3.34 18.38 -18.07
C LEU A 210 4.72 17.71 -17.99
N VAL A 211 4.80 16.38 -18.06
CA VAL A 211 6.09 15.68 -17.97
C VAL A 211 6.97 15.91 -19.19
N SER A 212 6.38 16.13 -20.36
CA SER A 212 7.14 16.46 -21.58
C SER A 212 7.76 17.87 -21.51
N LEU A 213 7.09 18.82 -20.87
CA LEU A 213 7.66 20.14 -20.61
C LEU A 213 8.71 20.12 -19.50
N ALA A 214 8.50 19.30 -18.47
CA ALA A 214 9.44 19.14 -17.36
C ALA A 214 10.71 18.34 -17.73
N SER A 215 10.61 17.41 -18.68
CA SER A 215 11.71 16.60 -19.20
C SER A 215 11.61 16.51 -20.74
N PRO A 216 12.03 17.56 -21.47
CA PRO A 216 11.95 17.62 -22.94
C PRO A 216 12.80 16.57 -23.66
N ASP A 217 13.81 16.03 -22.98
CA ASP A 217 14.64 14.92 -23.46
C ASP A 217 13.98 13.54 -23.29
N GLY A 218 12.80 13.48 -22.67
CA GLY A 218 12.04 12.25 -22.45
C GLY A 218 12.58 11.34 -21.35
N LYS A 219 13.57 11.79 -20.55
CA LYS A 219 14.14 11.01 -19.45
C LYS A 219 13.13 10.60 -18.38
N TRP A 220 12.04 11.36 -18.20
CA TRP A 220 10.96 11.00 -17.27
C TRP A 220 10.45 9.57 -17.47
N GLN A 221 10.44 9.07 -18.71
CA GLN A 221 9.98 7.71 -19.00
C GLN A 221 11.00 6.66 -18.54
N ALA A 222 12.31 6.94 -18.64
CA ALA A 222 13.34 6.06 -18.10
C ALA A 222 13.28 6.02 -16.56
N LEU A 223 13.13 7.17 -15.91
CA LEU A 223 12.94 7.27 -14.45
C LEU A 223 11.71 6.47 -14.00
N LYS A 224 10.58 6.63 -14.69
CA LYS A 224 9.37 5.86 -14.44
C LYS A 224 9.65 4.35 -14.51
N GLN A 225 10.36 3.89 -15.53
CA GLN A 225 10.65 2.47 -15.72
C GLN A 225 11.60 1.91 -14.67
N GLU A 226 12.57 2.70 -14.21
CA GLU A 226 13.43 2.33 -13.09
C GLU A 226 12.62 2.14 -11.80
N ILE A 227 11.72 3.08 -11.50
CA ILE A 227 10.83 3.01 -10.33
C ILE A 227 9.94 1.76 -10.43
N VAL A 228 9.30 1.52 -11.59
CA VAL A 228 8.48 0.33 -11.82
C VAL A 228 9.29 -0.95 -11.66
N ASN A 229 10.47 -1.03 -12.27
CA ASN A 229 11.31 -2.21 -12.14
C ASN A 229 11.66 -2.50 -10.67
N THR A 230 11.99 -1.46 -9.92
CA THR A 230 12.47 -1.57 -8.55
C THR A 230 11.35 -1.84 -7.53
N LEU A 231 10.27 -1.06 -7.57
CA LEU A 231 9.22 -1.07 -6.55
C LEU A 231 8.05 -1.99 -6.87
N LEU A 232 7.95 -2.48 -8.11
CA LEU A 232 6.90 -3.43 -8.52
C LEU A 232 7.49 -4.77 -8.96
N LEU A 233 8.38 -4.78 -9.96
CA LEU A 233 8.82 -6.03 -10.60
C LEU A 233 9.81 -6.82 -9.73
N GLN A 234 10.76 -6.12 -9.10
CA GLN A 234 11.79 -6.72 -8.24
C GLN A 234 11.43 -6.69 -6.76
N LYS A 235 10.22 -6.24 -6.41
CA LYS A 235 9.79 -6.04 -5.02
C LYS A 235 9.95 -7.30 -4.18
N ASP A 236 9.35 -8.41 -4.61
CA ASP A 236 9.36 -9.67 -3.85
C ASP A 236 10.78 -10.18 -3.64
N ALA A 237 11.63 -10.09 -4.66
CA ALA A 237 13.04 -10.44 -4.60
C ALA A 237 13.80 -9.57 -3.59
N ARG A 238 13.62 -8.25 -3.64
CA ARG A 238 14.27 -7.30 -2.73
C ARG A 238 13.83 -7.49 -1.28
N VAL A 239 12.54 -7.73 -1.03
CA VAL A 239 12.04 -8.03 0.32
C VAL A 239 12.72 -9.28 0.87
N VAL A 240 12.79 -10.36 0.08
CA VAL A 240 13.50 -11.59 0.48
C VAL A 240 14.99 -11.32 0.69
N ASP A 241 15.66 -10.57 -0.19
CA ASP A 241 17.09 -10.26 -0.05
C ASP A 241 17.39 -9.46 1.23
N VAL A 242 16.51 -8.53 1.63
CA VAL A 242 16.59 -7.80 2.91
C VAL A 242 16.46 -8.77 4.08
N LEU A 243 15.48 -9.68 4.04
CA LEU A 243 15.28 -10.70 5.07
C LEU A 243 16.49 -11.63 5.19
N GLU A 244 17.04 -12.11 4.07
CA GLU A 244 18.21 -13.00 4.01
C GLU A 244 19.50 -12.34 4.50
N ARG A 245 19.75 -11.08 4.12
CA ARG A 245 21.01 -10.40 4.43
C ARG A 245 21.04 -9.77 5.81
N SER A 246 19.98 -9.07 6.19
CA SER A 246 19.99 -8.18 7.36
C SER A 246 19.30 -8.79 8.57
N TYR A 247 18.47 -9.82 8.34
CA TYR A 247 17.52 -10.32 9.32
C TYR A 247 17.47 -11.84 9.45
N ALA A 248 18.44 -12.55 8.86
CA ALA A 248 18.53 -14.01 8.95
C ALA A 248 18.85 -14.55 10.36
N ASP A 249 19.11 -13.67 11.32
CA ASP A 249 19.27 -13.99 12.73
C ASP A 249 17.95 -13.98 13.52
N ALA A 250 16.87 -13.46 12.93
CA ALA A 250 15.56 -13.39 13.56
C ALA A 250 14.98 -14.77 13.85
N ASP A 251 14.26 -14.88 14.96
CA ASP A 251 13.57 -16.10 15.35
C ASP A 251 12.14 -16.10 14.81
N CYS A 252 11.47 -14.94 14.84
CA CYS A 252 10.11 -14.73 14.34
C CYS A 252 10.05 -13.47 13.47
N VAL A 253 9.50 -13.61 12.25
CA VAL A 253 9.23 -12.48 11.35
C VAL A 253 7.73 -12.40 11.09
N PHE A 254 7.14 -11.27 11.48
CA PHE A 254 5.76 -10.89 11.23
C PHE A 254 5.71 -10.06 9.95
N LEU A 255 5.02 -10.55 8.93
CA LEU A 255 4.84 -9.83 7.67
C LEU A 255 3.37 -9.44 7.52
N GLN A 256 3.13 -8.23 7.01
CA GLN A 256 1.80 -7.70 6.69
C GLN A 256 1.71 -7.29 5.22
N GLU A 257 0.49 -7.23 4.66
CA GLU A 257 0.20 -6.93 3.25
C GLU A 257 0.97 -7.78 2.23
N ALA A 258 1.25 -9.03 2.58
CA ALA A 258 1.92 -9.97 1.68
C ALA A 258 0.96 -10.56 0.65
N THR A 259 1.43 -10.67 -0.60
CA THR A 259 0.70 -11.36 -1.66
C THR A 259 0.88 -12.88 -1.56
N ALA A 260 -0.03 -13.67 -2.15
CA ALA A 260 0.15 -15.12 -2.24
C ALA A 260 1.42 -15.49 -3.03
N ARG A 261 1.73 -14.75 -4.10
CA ARG A 261 2.95 -14.92 -4.89
C ARG A 261 4.21 -14.69 -4.06
N PHE A 262 4.22 -13.63 -3.25
CA PHE A 262 5.32 -13.39 -2.32
C PHE A 262 5.48 -14.54 -1.33
N ALA A 263 4.38 -15.06 -0.77
CA ALA A 263 4.43 -16.18 0.17
C ALA A 263 5.10 -17.42 -0.46
N ASP A 264 4.72 -17.78 -1.69
CA ASP A 264 5.34 -18.90 -2.42
C ASP A 264 6.84 -18.66 -2.66
N TYR A 265 7.19 -17.44 -3.08
CA TYR A 265 8.58 -17.07 -3.34
C TYR A 265 9.44 -17.10 -2.07
N ALA A 266 8.96 -16.48 -0.98
CA ALA A 266 9.63 -16.44 0.31
C ALA A 266 9.78 -17.83 0.91
N GLU A 267 8.75 -18.69 0.86
CA GLU A 267 8.84 -20.07 1.33
C GLU A 267 9.92 -20.84 0.57
N SER A 268 10.01 -20.69 -0.76
CA SER A 268 11.04 -21.37 -1.56
C SER A 268 12.47 -20.91 -1.24
N ARG A 269 12.66 -19.61 -1.00
CA ARG A 269 13.98 -18.99 -0.81
C ARG A 269 14.49 -19.12 0.61
N LEU A 270 13.59 -19.05 1.60
CA LEU A 270 13.92 -19.02 3.02
C LEU A 270 13.78 -20.37 3.72
N ALA A 271 13.37 -21.43 3.00
CA ALA A 271 13.04 -22.76 3.54
C ALA A 271 14.12 -23.37 4.44
N ASP A 272 15.40 -23.13 4.15
CA ASP A 272 16.51 -23.69 4.94
C ASP A 272 16.53 -23.14 6.37
N ARG A 273 16.08 -21.90 6.55
CA ARG A 273 16.12 -21.18 7.85
C ARG A 273 14.77 -21.07 8.51
N TYR A 274 13.73 -20.88 7.73
CA TYR A 274 12.37 -20.62 8.19
C TYR A 274 11.39 -21.58 7.54
N PHE A 275 10.33 -21.91 8.28
CA PHE A 275 9.08 -22.33 7.64
C PHE A 275 8.09 -21.18 7.66
N LEU A 276 7.31 -21.08 6.60
CA LEU A 276 6.30 -20.04 6.43
C LEU A 276 4.93 -20.56 6.92
N VAL A 277 4.19 -19.70 7.60
CA VAL A 277 2.80 -19.96 8.01
C VAL A 277 1.89 -18.91 7.37
N ARG A 278 0.77 -19.38 6.80
CA ARG A 278 -0.24 -18.59 6.09
C ARG A 278 -1.59 -18.72 6.82
N PRO A 279 -2.47 -17.72 6.76
CA PRO A 279 -3.88 -17.89 7.11
C PRO A 279 -4.52 -18.99 6.28
N ALA A 280 -5.39 -19.81 6.89
CA ALA A 280 -6.19 -20.80 6.17
C ALA A 280 -7.06 -20.15 5.08
N GLN A 281 -7.49 -18.91 5.30
CA GLN A 281 -8.22 -18.12 4.32
C GLN A 281 -7.44 -16.85 3.96
N MET A 282 -6.80 -16.89 2.79
CA MET A 282 -6.11 -15.74 2.21
C MET A 282 -7.11 -14.72 1.63
N SER A 283 -6.72 -13.45 1.66
CA SER A 283 -7.46 -12.33 1.08
C SER A 283 -7.57 -12.41 -0.44
N ALA A 284 -8.75 -12.14 -0.97
CA ALA A 284 -8.95 -11.95 -2.41
C ALA A 284 -8.22 -10.71 -2.96
N ASN A 285 -7.89 -9.74 -2.10
CA ASN A 285 -7.16 -8.53 -2.48
C ASN A 285 -5.63 -8.72 -2.45
N ASN A 286 -5.14 -9.95 -2.22
CA ASN A 286 -3.71 -10.25 -2.10
C ASN A 286 -2.96 -9.45 -1.03
N GLN A 287 -3.64 -9.11 0.07
CA GLN A 287 -3.04 -8.52 1.27
C GLN A 287 -3.22 -9.50 2.43
N ASN A 288 -2.12 -10.06 2.95
CA ASN A 288 -2.17 -11.11 3.96
C ASN A 288 -1.10 -10.91 5.02
N SER A 289 -1.44 -11.29 6.25
CA SER A 289 -0.50 -11.41 7.36
C SER A 289 0.13 -12.80 7.35
N LEU A 290 1.46 -12.87 7.35
CA LEU A 290 2.24 -14.11 7.32
C LEU A 290 3.21 -14.16 8.50
N LEU A 291 3.69 -15.37 8.79
CA LEU A 291 4.76 -15.61 9.76
C LEU A 291 5.89 -16.42 9.11
N LEU A 292 7.13 -16.00 9.31
CA LEU A 292 8.31 -16.85 9.09
C LEU A 292 8.88 -17.23 10.46
N LEU A 293 8.94 -18.53 10.74
CA LEU A 293 9.40 -19.07 12.02
C LEU A 293 10.66 -19.90 11.83
N ARG A 294 11.68 -19.64 12.64
CA ARG A 294 12.99 -20.27 12.53
C ARG A 294 12.90 -21.79 12.77
N ASN A 295 13.35 -22.58 11.79
CA ASN A 295 13.33 -24.05 11.82
C ASN A 295 14.02 -24.64 13.06
N SER A 296 15.11 -24.01 13.51
CA SER A 296 15.88 -24.49 14.66
C SER A 296 15.21 -24.22 16.01
N LEU A 297 14.20 -23.35 16.06
CA LEU A 297 13.53 -22.95 17.30
C LEU A 297 12.10 -23.47 17.40
N PHE A 298 11.37 -23.56 16.28
CA PHE A 298 9.95 -23.93 16.28
C PHE A 298 9.72 -25.26 15.57
N ASP A 299 8.79 -26.07 16.08
CA ASP A 299 8.37 -27.31 15.44
C ASP A 299 7.23 -27.05 14.45
N LYS A 300 7.54 -27.12 13.15
CA LYS A 300 6.58 -26.96 12.04
C LYS A 300 5.36 -27.88 12.18
N ASN A 301 5.53 -29.09 12.71
CA ASN A 301 4.43 -30.07 12.82
C ASN A 301 3.47 -29.77 13.98
N SER A 302 3.86 -28.86 14.87
CA SER A 302 3.05 -28.46 16.03
C SER A 302 2.18 -27.22 15.79
N VAL A 303 2.26 -26.63 14.58
CA VAL A 303 1.52 -25.41 14.24
C VAL A 303 0.02 -25.68 14.23
N SER A 304 -0.72 -24.87 14.97
CA SER A 304 -2.18 -24.88 15.01
C SER A 304 -2.71 -23.46 14.81
N GLU A 305 -3.51 -23.24 13.77
CA GLU A 305 -4.12 -21.94 13.53
C GLU A 305 -5.35 -21.72 14.42
N LEU A 306 -5.36 -20.57 15.11
CA LEU A 306 -6.41 -20.13 16.03
C LEU A 306 -7.10 -18.85 15.56
N THR A 307 -6.82 -18.36 14.36
CA THR A 307 -7.40 -17.13 13.78
C THR A 307 -8.93 -17.09 13.91
N SER A 308 -9.62 -18.17 13.54
CA SER A 308 -11.09 -18.25 13.62
C SER A 308 -11.65 -18.09 15.04
N HIS A 309 -10.87 -18.44 16.07
CA HIS A 309 -11.27 -18.29 17.47
C HIS A 309 -11.25 -16.82 17.90
N ALA A 310 -10.28 -16.04 17.43
CA ALA A 310 -10.27 -14.60 17.65
C ALA A 310 -11.38 -13.92 16.83
N MET A 311 -11.50 -14.27 15.54
CA MET A 311 -12.46 -13.66 14.62
C MET A 311 -13.92 -13.88 15.03
N SER A 312 -14.26 -14.98 15.71
CA SER A 312 -15.63 -15.25 16.17
C SER A 312 -16.14 -14.23 17.20
N SER A 313 -15.24 -13.53 17.90
CA SER A 313 -15.58 -12.46 18.85
C SER A 313 -15.73 -11.08 18.21
N LEU A 314 -15.40 -10.95 16.91
CA LEU A 314 -15.43 -9.71 16.15
C LEU A 314 -16.73 -9.59 15.34
N GLU A 315 -17.89 -9.65 16.01
CA GLU A 315 -19.20 -9.71 15.34
C GLU A 315 -19.56 -8.46 14.48
N SER A 316 -18.85 -7.34 14.65
CA SER A 316 -19.18 -6.05 14.01
C SER A 316 -18.03 -5.30 13.34
N GLN A 317 -16.79 -5.79 13.45
CA GLN A 317 -15.62 -5.08 12.92
C GLN A 317 -15.23 -5.64 11.55
N PRO A 318 -15.00 -4.81 10.53
CA PRO A 318 -14.67 -5.26 9.18
C PRO A 318 -13.18 -5.62 9.08
N VAL A 319 -12.77 -6.71 9.72
CA VAL A 319 -11.44 -7.30 9.51
C VAL A 319 -11.51 -8.18 8.27
N ALA A 320 -10.68 -7.91 7.25
CA ALA A 320 -10.74 -8.69 6.02
C ALA A 320 -10.10 -10.07 6.22
N ALA A 321 -10.52 -11.03 5.39
CA ALA A 321 -9.81 -12.30 5.29
C ALA A 321 -8.35 -12.04 4.97
N GLY A 322 -7.43 -12.76 5.62
CA GLY A 322 -5.98 -12.57 5.46
C GLY A 322 -5.35 -11.52 6.38
N ASP A 323 -6.09 -10.55 6.93
CA ASP A 323 -5.48 -9.47 7.73
C ASP A 323 -4.92 -9.97 9.07
N LEU A 324 -5.52 -10.99 9.69
CA LEU A 324 -5.06 -11.60 10.94
C LEU A 324 -4.58 -13.03 10.71
N LEU A 325 -3.41 -13.37 11.24
CA LEU A 325 -2.93 -14.73 11.44
C LEU A 325 -2.62 -14.91 12.92
N LEU A 326 -3.26 -15.88 13.59
CA LEU A 326 -2.97 -16.26 14.97
C LEU A 326 -2.69 -17.76 15.03
N ILE A 327 -1.54 -18.15 15.60
CA ILE A 327 -1.15 -19.56 15.70
C ILE A 327 -0.63 -19.93 17.09
N ALA A 328 -0.86 -21.17 17.49
CA ALA A 328 -0.10 -21.83 18.54
C ALA A 328 1.00 -22.70 17.92
N VAL A 329 2.19 -22.72 18.52
CA VAL A 329 3.33 -23.54 18.06
C VAL A 329 4.23 -23.92 19.24
N SER A 330 4.87 -25.08 19.16
CA SER A 330 5.81 -25.57 20.18
C SER A 330 7.26 -25.30 19.77
N ALA A 331 8.14 -25.16 20.75
CA ALA A 331 9.57 -25.15 20.54
C ALA A 331 10.03 -26.51 19.97
N SER A 332 11.03 -26.48 19.09
CA SER A 332 11.68 -27.69 18.57
C SER A 332 12.42 -28.42 19.69
N SER A 333 12.23 -29.74 19.77
CA SER A 333 12.90 -30.62 20.75
C SER A 333 14.40 -30.81 20.49
N THR A 334 14.92 -30.26 19.38
CA THR A 334 16.30 -30.48 18.93
C THR A 334 17.35 -29.61 19.64
N GLN A 335 16.96 -28.65 20.49
CA GLN A 335 17.90 -28.05 21.44
C GLN A 335 18.08 -28.95 22.68
N GLY A 336 19.00 -29.90 22.55
CA GLY A 336 19.75 -30.43 23.68
C GLY A 336 20.75 -29.40 24.21
N THR A 337 20.29 -28.20 24.59
CA THR A 337 21.08 -27.36 25.50
C THR A 337 20.97 -27.97 26.89
N PRO A 338 22.06 -28.47 27.50
CA PRO A 338 22.03 -28.78 28.92
C PRO A 338 21.64 -27.49 29.66
N ASP A 339 20.70 -27.62 30.59
CA ASP A 339 20.40 -26.65 31.63
C ASP A 339 21.73 -26.16 32.25
N THR A 340 22.28 -25.07 31.74
CA THR A 340 23.31 -24.32 32.43
C THR A 340 22.57 -23.29 33.25
N GLY A 341 22.17 -23.76 34.43
CA GLY A 341 21.32 -23.04 35.36
C GLY A 341 21.74 -21.59 35.55
N ALA A 342 20.90 -20.68 35.06
CA ALA A 342 20.78 -19.32 35.55
C ALA A 342 19.43 -18.76 35.09
N ALA A 343 18.60 -18.44 36.09
CA ALA A 343 17.29 -17.81 36.04
C ALA A 343 16.10 -18.63 35.50
N GLY A 344 15.27 -19.10 36.45
CA GLY A 344 13.84 -19.31 36.22
C GLY A 344 13.37 -20.71 35.84
N THR A 345 13.65 -21.72 36.65
CA THR A 345 12.84 -22.95 36.66
C THR A 345 11.37 -22.61 36.94
N ILE A 346 10.52 -22.61 35.92
CA ILE A 346 9.11 -22.98 36.12
C ILE A 346 9.14 -24.49 36.37
N ARG A 347 8.90 -24.85 37.64
CA ARG A 347 8.87 -26.20 38.23
C ARG A 347 8.69 -27.35 37.21
N GLY A 348 9.77 -28.10 36.97
CA GLY A 348 9.73 -29.54 36.72
C GLY A 348 8.92 -30.05 35.52
N ALA A 349 9.16 -29.53 34.31
CA ALA A 349 8.61 -30.15 33.10
C ALA A 349 9.67 -30.37 32.02
N THR A 350 9.85 -31.64 31.64
CA THR A 350 10.44 -32.12 30.38
C THR A 350 9.55 -31.79 29.17
N ALA A 351 8.73 -30.74 29.25
CA ALA A 351 7.71 -30.40 28.26
C ALA A 351 8.21 -29.26 27.34
N PRO A 352 7.88 -29.31 26.03
CA PRO A 352 8.26 -28.27 25.10
C PRO A 352 7.63 -26.92 25.49
N ARG A 353 8.39 -25.83 25.34
CA ARG A 353 7.87 -24.46 25.49
C ARG A 353 6.83 -24.20 24.40
N HIS A 354 5.68 -23.66 24.75
CA HIS A 354 4.62 -23.29 23.80
C HIS A 354 4.60 -21.78 23.53
N PHE A 355 4.20 -21.42 22.33
CA PHE A 355 4.09 -20.04 21.85
C PHE A 355 2.71 -19.79 21.27
N LEU A 356 2.21 -18.57 21.47
CA LEU A 356 1.06 -18.00 20.79
C LEU A 356 1.55 -16.78 20.02
N ILE A 357 1.51 -16.86 18.69
CA ILE A 357 2.16 -15.90 17.79
C ILE A 357 1.11 -15.34 16.83
N ALA A 358 1.06 -14.01 16.70
CA ALA A 358 0.12 -13.33 15.82
C ALA A 358 0.78 -12.32 14.88
N SER A 359 0.30 -12.22 13.64
CA SER A 359 0.60 -11.14 12.70
C SER A 359 -0.70 -10.46 12.28
N PHE A 360 -0.76 -9.13 12.29
CA PHE A 360 -1.97 -8.38 11.94
C PHE A 360 -1.70 -7.12 11.11
N HIS A 361 -2.55 -6.89 10.12
CA HIS A 361 -2.66 -5.66 9.35
C HIS A 361 -3.95 -4.92 9.72
N GLY A 362 -3.80 -3.78 10.41
CA GLY A 362 -4.91 -2.91 10.79
C GLY A 362 -5.55 -2.23 9.59
N ASP A 363 -6.83 -1.87 9.71
CA ASP A 363 -7.48 -1.02 8.70
C ASP A 363 -6.74 0.32 8.56
N THR A 364 -6.93 1.01 7.45
CA THR A 364 -6.21 2.26 7.13
C THR A 364 -6.23 3.33 8.24
N ASN A 365 -7.23 3.30 9.13
CA ASN A 365 -7.35 4.26 10.22
C ASN A 365 -7.02 3.66 11.61
N GLY A 366 -6.67 2.37 11.68
CA GLY A 366 -6.37 1.63 12.90
C GLY A 366 -7.56 1.41 13.84
N LEU A 367 -8.80 1.68 13.39
CA LEU A 367 -10.00 1.63 14.24
C LEU A 367 -10.42 0.20 14.61
N ALA A 368 -10.04 -0.79 13.80
CA ALA A 368 -10.25 -2.21 14.09
C ALA A 368 -9.20 -2.76 15.06
N THR A 369 -8.02 -2.14 15.15
CA THR A 369 -6.88 -2.63 15.93
C THR A 369 -7.21 -2.89 17.41
N PRO A 370 -7.89 -1.98 18.14
CA PRO A 370 -8.32 -2.25 19.52
C PRO A 370 -9.18 -3.51 19.68
N ALA A 371 -10.16 -3.69 18.80
CA ALA A 371 -11.06 -4.83 18.87
C ALA A 371 -10.31 -6.13 18.57
N VAL A 372 -9.43 -6.12 17.57
CA VAL A 372 -8.58 -7.27 17.22
C VAL A 372 -7.65 -7.64 18.37
N LEU A 373 -7.01 -6.67 19.03
CA LEU A 373 -6.17 -6.93 20.20
C LEU A 373 -6.99 -7.58 21.33
N SER A 374 -8.21 -7.09 21.59
CA SER A 374 -9.11 -7.66 22.60
C SER A 374 -9.53 -9.11 22.28
N ALA A 375 -9.77 -9.40 21.01
CA ALA A 375 -10.10 -10.74 20.52
C ALA A 375 -8.91 -11.71 20.66
N VAL A 376 -7.71 -11.27 20.25
CA VAL A 376 -6.48 -12.06 20.39
C VAL A 376 -6.14 -12.30 21.87
N ASP A 377 -6.29 -11.29 22.73
CA ASP A 377 -6.10 -11.41 24.18
C ASP A 377 -7.07 -12.42 24.81
N SER A 378 -8.32 -12.45 24.35
CA SER A 378 -9.32 -13.43 24.81
C SER A 378 -8.91 -14.87 24.51
N VAL A 379 -8.24 -15.11 23.36
CA VAL A 379 -7.64 -16.41 23.05
C VAL A 379 -6.37 -16.63 23.88
N ALA A 380 -5.54 -15.60 24.06
CA ALA A 380 -4.30 -15.68 24.84
C ALA A 380 -4.54 -16.04 26.31
N LYS A 381 -5.62 -15.55 26.92
CA LYS A 381 -6.05 -15.91 28.28
C LYS A 381 -6.43 -17.38 28.44
N GLN A 382 -6.84 -18.04 27.35
CA GLN A 382 -7.11 -19.49 27.33
C GLN A 382 -5.82 -20.32 27.16
N GLN A 383 -4.70 -19.66 26.85
CA GLN A 383 -3.38 -20.26 26.66
C GLN A 383 -2.33 -19.59 27.60
N PRO A 384 -2.55 -19.62 28.93
CA PRO A 384 -1.76 -18.83 29.89
C PRO A 384 -0.30 -19.29 30.04
N LEU A 385 0.01 -20.52 29.62
CA LEU A 385 1.38 -21.08 29.67
C LEU A 385 2.17 -20.84 28.38
N SER A 386 1.52 -20.35 27.32
CA SER A 386 2.17 -20.05 26.05
C SER A 386 2.81 -18.67 26.12
N THR A 387 4.07 -18.57 25.69
CA THR A 387 4.74 -17.29 25.46
C THR A 387 4.03 -16.53 24.33
N PHE A 388 3.68 -15.26 24.55
CA PHE A 388 2.90 -14.47 23.61
C PHE A 388 3.74 -13.45 22.84
N LEU A 389 3.59 -13.43 21.50
CA LEU A 389 4.18 -12.42 20.62
C LEU A 389 3.16 -11.98 19.56
N PHE A 390 3.07 -10.67 19.32
CA PHE A 390 2.15 -10.13 18.33
C PHE A 390 2.80 -8.99 17.55
N GLY A 391 3.23 -9.26 16.32
CA GLY A 391 3.67 -8.22 15.39
C GLY A 391 2.48 -7.65 14.61
N LEU A 392 2.41 -6.33 14.48
CA LEU A 392 1.31 -5.71 13.75
C LEU A 392 1.70 -4.37 13.14
N ASP A 393 1.13 -4.11 11.96
CA ASP A 393 0.83 -2.77 11.52
C ASP A 393 -0.51 -2.38 12.17
N ALA A 394 -0.44 -1.61 13.25
CA ALA A 394 -1.60 -1.16 13.99
C ALA A 394 -2.32 0.03 13.32
N ASN A 395 -1.73 0.61 12.27
CA ASN A 395 -2.19 1.83 11.59
C ASN A 395 -2.49 2.99 12.57
N THR A 396 -1.71 3.12 13.65
CA THR A 396 -1.90 4.24 14.59
C THR A 396 -1.31 5.54 14.07
N HIS A 397 -1.88 6.65 14.53
CA HIS A 397 -1.48 8.00 14.17
C HIS A 397 -0.88 8.75 15.35
N SER A 398 0.07 9.64 15.10
CA SER A 398 0.71 10.46 16.13
C SER A 398 -0.32 11.25 16.97
N ALA A 399 -1.40 11.70 16.34
CA ALA A 399 -2.56 12.31 16.99
C ALA A 399 -3.83 11.52 16.66
N GLY A 400 -4.54 11.07 17.69
CA GLY A 400 -5.81 10.35 17.56
C GLY A 400 -7.00 11.25 17.21
N SER A 401 -8.05 10.64 16.67
CA SER A 401 -9.35 11.30 16.46
C SER A 401 -10.49 10.27 16.44
N LYS A 402 -11.74 10.73 16.30
CA LYS A 402 -12.88 9.81 16.08
C LYS A 402 -12.76 8.97 14.80
N LYS A 403 -11.87 9.36 13.89
CA LYS A 403 -11.68 8.71 12.59
C LYS A 403 -10.36 7.96 12.49
N GLN A 404 -9.49 8.06 13.49
CA GLN A 404 -8.11 7.56 13.45
C GLN A 404 -7.67 7.14 14.85
N GLN A 405 -7.11 5.94 14.97
CA GLN A 405 -6.56 5.44 16.22
C GLN A 405 -5.29 6.22 16.59
N GLY A 406 -5.28 6.90 17.74
CA GLY A 406 -4.08 7.57 18.24
C GLY A 406 -3.10 6.58 18.87
N PHE A 407 -1.81 6.84 18.68
CA PHE A 407 -0.71 6.07 19.24
C PHE A 407 -0.80 5.98 20.76
N ALA A 408 -0.94 7.11 21.46
CA ALA A 408 -0.99 7.14 22.93
C ALA A 408 -2.20 6.40 23.50
N GLU A 409 -3.34 6.45 22.80
CA GLU A 409 -4.56 5.73 23.19
C GLU A 409 -4.38 4.22 23.03
N PHE A 410 -3.71 3.78 21.96
CA PHE A 410 -3.40 2.37 21.75
C PHE A 410 -2.37 1.84 22.74
N VAL A 411 -1.33 2.63 23.05
CA VAL A 411 -0.34 2.32 24.09
C VAL A 411 -1.00 2.10 25.44
N LYS A 412 -1.83 3.06 25.86
CA LYS A 412 -2.58 2.95 27.11
C LYS A 412 -3.44 1.69 27.14
N MET A 413 -4.12 1.37 26.04
CA MET A 413 -4.98 0.21 25.96
C MET A 413 -4.21 -1.09 26.17
N PHE A 414 -3.11 -1.32 25.44
CA PHE A 414 -2.38 -2.59 25.59
C PHE A 414 -1.67 -2.70 26.95
N ASP A 415 -1.26 -1.57 27.54
CA ASP A 415 -0.69 -1.52 28.89
C ASP A 415 -1.73 -1.93 29.96
N GLU A 416 -2.95 -1.39 29.87
CA GLU A 416 -4.07 -1.78 30.75
C GLU A 416 -4.45 -3.27 30.61
N MET A 417 -4.10 -3.89 29.48
CA MET A 417 -4.28 -5.33 29.23
C MET A 417 -3.10 -6.19 29.71
N GLY A 418 -2.03 -5.60 30.23
CA GLY A 418 -0.84 -6.29 30.73
C GLY A 418 0.19 -6.63 29.64
N TYR A 419 0.16 -5.91 28.52
CA TYR A 419 1.17 -6.03 27.46
C TYR A 419 2.18 -4.88 27.54
N SER A 420 3.38 -5.14 27.03
CA SER A 420 4.36 -4.12 26.66
C SER A 420 4.66 -4.24 25.16
N SER A 421 5.51 -3.35 24.64
CA SER A 421 5.85 -3.32 23.22
C SER A 421 7.36 -3.18 23.00
N CYS A 422 7.79 -3.37 21.75
CA CYS A 422 9.15 -3.09 21.30
C CYS A 422 9.62 -1.66 21.63
N TRP A 423 8.71 -0.72 21.84
CA TRP A 423 9.03 0.67 22.18
C TRP A 423 9.28 0.91 23.69
N GLY A 424 9.02 -0.09 24.54
CA GLY A 424 9.10 0.05 26.00
C GLY A 424 8.08 1.06 26.56
N ASP A 425 8.38 1.58 27.75
CA ASP A 425 7.47 2.47 28.50
C ASP A 425 7.60 3.96 28.09
N ASP A 426 8.65 4.33 27.35
CA ASP A 426 8.95 5.72 26.98
C ASP A 426 8.46 6.04 25.56
N ALA A 427 7.16 6.29 25.45
CA ALA A 427 6.43 6.36 24.19
C ALA A 427 6.50 7.76 23.53
N GLY A 428 7.67 8.14 23.03
CA GLY A 428 7.87 9.39 22.27
C GLY A 428 7.31 9.31 20.84
N ALA A 429 5.99 9.43 20.69
CA ALA A 429 5.25 9.24 19.42
C ALA A 429 5.87 9.94 18.19
N GLY A 430 6.41 11.15 18.35
CA GLY A 430 6.96 11.95 17.24
C GLY A 430 8.33 11.49 16.72
N LYS A 431 9.07 10.64 17.46
CA LYS A 431 10.39 10.14 17.07
C LYS A 431 10.38 8.69 16.60
N LEU A 432 9.27 7.98 16.77
CA LEU A 432 9.16 6.54 16.53
C LEU A 432 8.35 6.21 15.27
N TYR A 433 8.25 7.14 14.32
CA TYR A 433 7.51 6.90 13.09
C TYR A 433 8.12 5.71 12.34
N THR A 434 7.23 4.93 11.73
CA THR A 434 7.56 3.76 10.91
C THR A 434 7.06 3.93 9.48
N THR A 435 6.24 4.95 9.22
CA THR A 435 5.94 5.44 7.86
C THR A 435 6.48 6.84 7.66
N PHE A 436 6.92 7.14 6.44
CA PHE A 436 7.10 8.51 5.99
C PHE A 436 6.84 8.58 4.49
N ASN A 437 5.59 8.86 4.12
CA ASN A 437 5.18 9.05 2.73
C ASN A 437 4.37 10.35 2.56
N ALA A 438 4.48 10.95 1.38
CA ALA A 438 3.78 12.17 1.02
C ALA A 438 3.43 12.10 -0.46
N ARG A 439 2.19 12.44 -0.83
CA ARG A 439 1.75 12.29 -2.22
C ARG A 439 2.20 13.46 -3.09
N THR A 440 2.43 13.19 -4.37
CA THR A 440 2.92 14.17 -5.35
C THR A 440 1.76 14.79 -6.13
N PHE A 441 2.05 15.71 -7.07
CA PHE A 441 1.03 16.25 -7.96
C PHE A 441 0.72 15.35 -9.18
N LEU A 442 1.46 14.27 -9.41
CA LEU A 442 1.16 13.30 -10.48
C LEU A 442 0.14 12.26 -10.01
N GLN A 443 -1.09 12.70 -9.75
CA GLN A 443 -2.22 11.84 -9.35
C GLN A 443 -3.57 12.49 -9.68
N PRO A 444 -4.67 11.71 -9.78
CA PRO A 444 -6.01 12.25 -10.06
C PRO A 444 -6.61 13.08 -8.91
N GLN A 445 -6.06 12.98 -7.70
CA GLN A 445 -6.57 13.64 -6.50
C GLN A 445 -5.60 14.73 -6.01
N LEU A 446 -5.47 15.83 -6.76
CA LEU A 446 -4.51 16.90 -6.46
C LEU A 446 -4.67 17.52 -5.07
N GLN A 447 -5.87 17.49 -4.49
CA GLN A 447 -6.12 17.97 -3.13
C GLN A 447 -5.39 17.15 -2.05
N LYS A 448 -4.83 15.99 -2.40
CA LYS A 448 -4.00 15.16 -1.52
C LYS A 448 -2.51 15.37 -1.74
N ALA A 449 -2.10 16.16 -2.74
CA ALA A 449 -0.69 16.42 -3.02
C ALA A 449 -0.06 17.27 -1.91
N VAL A 450 1.20 16.98 -1.60
CA VAL A 450 2.02 17.71 -0.63
C VAL A 450 3.13 18.40 -1.38
N ARG A 451 3.34 19.69 -1.10
CA ARG A 451 4.44 20.46 -1.69
C ARG A 451 5.78 19.96 -1.19
N ALA A 452 6.81 20.02 -2.03
CA ALA A 452 8.17 19.63 -1.66
C ALA A 452 8.65 20.35 -0.37
N SER A 453 8.31 21.64 -0.22
CA SER A 453 8.65 22.43 0.97
C SER A 453 7.94 21.99 2.25
N GLU A 454 6.85 21.23 2.13
CA GLU A 454 6.00 20.82 3.26
C GLU A 454 6.30 19.38 3.71
N VAL A 455 6.91 18.55 2.86
CA VAL A 455 7.20 17.13 3.14
C VAL A 455 7.96 16.97 4.45
N HIS A 456 9.05 17.71 4.63
CA HIS A 456 9.91 17.61 5.83
C HIS A 456 9.57 18.65 6.91
N ALA A 457 8.79 19.69 6.58
CA ALA A 457 8.54 20.79 7.50
C ALA A 457 7.59 20.43 8.65
N GLY A 458 6.91 19.27 8.59
CA GLY A 458 5.95 18.84 9.62
C GLY A 458 4.72 19.74 9.71
N VAL A 459 4.44 20.54 8.68
CA VAL A 459 3.34 21.51 8.66
C VAL A 459 2.09 20.99 7.94
N SER A 460 2.22 19.93 7.14
CA SER A 460 1.10 19.37 6.37
C SER A 460 0.54 18.12 7.04
N ALA A 461 -0.76 18.15 7.35
CA ALA A 461 -1.50 16.99 7.86
C ALA A 461 -1.70 15.88 6.81
N LEU A 462 -1.27 16.11 5.56
CA LEU A 462 -1.33 15.14 4.46
C LEU A 462 -0.07 14.27 4.36
N VAL A 463 0.98 14.61 5.12
CA VAL A 463 2.18 13.76 5.24
C VAL A 463 1.85 12.60 6.18
N ASP A 464 1.95 11.38 5.71
CA ASP A 464 1.84 10.18 6.54
C ASP A 464 3.19 9.91 7.18
N LYS A 465 3.38 10.44 8.39
CA LYS A 465 4.56 10.22 9.22
C LYS A 465 4.12 9.76 10.61
N ASN A 466 3.87 8.46 10.77
CA ASN A 466 3.19 7.92 11.94
C ASN A 466 3.87 6.64 12.50
N PRO A 467 3.77 6.39 13.83
CA PRO A 467 4.25 5.18 14.48
C PRO A 467 3.23 4.05 14.33
N LYS A 468 3.21 3.39 13.18
CA LYS A 468 2.16 2.42 12.86
C LYS A 468 2.48 1.01 13.33
N ASP A 469 3.74 0.65 13.37
CA ASP A 469 4.16 -0.75 13.54
C ASP A 469 4.60 -1.06 14.98
N PHE A 470 4.28 -2.27 15.45
CA PHE A 470 4.52 -2.73 16.83
C PHE A 470 4.89 -4.20 16.87
N ILE A 471 5.60 -4.59 17.95
CA ILE A 471 5.69 -5.97 18.43
C ILE A 471 5.26 -5.96 19.89
N LEU A 472 4.13 -6.60 20.20
CA LEU A 472 3.59 -6.70 21.55
C LEU A 472 3.92 -8.05 22.19
N PHE A 473 4.08 -8.03 23.51
CA PHE A 473 4.35 -9.21 24.34
C PHE A 473 3.84 -8.97 25.76
N ARG A 474 3.63 -10.02 26.56
CA ARG A 474 3.20 -9.84 27.95
C ARG A 474 4.34 -9.19 28.75
N SER A 475 4.02 -8.15 29.52
CA SER A 475 5.03 -7.41 30.32
C SER A 475 5.68 -8.26 31.42
N THR A 476 5.02 -9.35 31.81
CA THR A 476 5.55 -10.32 32.78
C THR A 476 6.48 -11.37 32.15
N GLU A 477 6.49 -11.51 30.83
CA GLU A 477 7.27 -12.53 30.12
C GLU A 477 8.60 -11.99 29.62
N PHE A 478 8.59 -10.79 29.04
CA PHE A 478 9.76 -10.21 28.40
C PHE A 478 9.93 -8.74 28.73
N VAL A 479 11.18 -8.30 28.61
CA VAL A 479 11.54 -6.90 28.40
C VAL A 479 12.26 -6.75 27.05
N SER A 480 12.02 -5.62 26.38
CA SER A 480 12.78 -5.25 25.19
C SER A 480 14.17 -4.76 25.62
N LEU A 481 15.21 -5.46 25.21
CA LEU A 481 16.60 -5.06 25.48
C LEU A 481 17.04 -3.96 24.49
N HIS A 482 16.68 -4.14 23.23
CA HIS A 482 17.06 -3.24 22.16
C HIS A 482 16.07 -3.33 21.01
N THR A 483 15.65 -2.17 20.49
CA THR A 483 14.78 -2.07 19.31
C THR A 483 15.40 -1.12 18.30
N THR A 484 15.40 -1.52 17.04
CA THR A 484 15.87 -0.72 15.90
C THR A 484 14.79 -0.59 14.85
N ARG A 485 14.85 0.51 14.10
CA ARG A 485 14.10 0.72 12.85
C ARG A 485 15.04 0.59 11.66
N ASP A 486 14.50 0.28 10.49
CA ASP A 486 15.26 0.26 9.24
C ASP A 486 14.39 0.65 8.05
N ASN A 487 14.83 1.69 7.33
CA ASN A 487 14.26 2.16 6.06
C ASN A 487 15.30 2.13 4.92
N THR A 488 16.37 1.36 5.11
CA THR A 488 17.49 1.17 4.16
C THR A 488 17.63 -0.27 3.67
N GLY A 489 17.04 -1.23 4.40
CA GLY A 489 17.23 -2.66 4.19
C GLY A 489 18.55 -3.19 4.74
N GLY A 490 19.40 -2.32 5.30
CA GLY A 490 20.71 -2.64 5.87
C GLY A 490 20.73 -2.69 7.40
N GLY A 491 19.57 -2.68 8.06
CA GLY A 491 19.46 -2.62 9.52
C GLY A 491 19.73 -1.22 10.09
N SER A 492 19.57 -0.17 9.29
CA SER A 492 19.82 1.22 9.72
C SER A 492 18.66 2.14 9.36
N PHE A 493 18.40 3.13 10.22
CA PHE A 493 17.34 4.12 9.99
C PHE A 493 17.93 5.47 9.64
N VAL A 494 17.54 5.99 8.48
CA VAL A 494 17.84 7.37 8.07
C VAL A 494 16.65 8.24 8.47
N GLU A 495 16.85 9.07 9.50
CA GLU A 495 15.86 10.05 9.94
C GLU A 495 15.50 11.02 8.81
N ASP A 496 14.24 11.42 8.78
CA ASP A 496 13.63 12.30 7.80
C ASP A 496 13.73 11.88 6.32
N MET A 497 14.05 10.61 6.03
CA MET A 497 13.98 10.05 4.68
C MET A 497 12.56 9.59 4.34
N VAL A 498 12.05 9.99 3.17
CA VAL A 498 10.78 9.47 2.62
C VAL A 498 11.04 8.09 2.03
N PHE A 499 10.18 7.13 2.30
CA PHE A 499 10.28 5.77 1.75
C PHE A 499 8.92 5.25 1.27
N PRO A 500 8.88 4.40 0.22
CA PRO A 500 9.98 3.58 -0.30
C PRO A 500 11.08 4.37 -1.04
N THR A 501 12.24 3.76 -1.17
CA THR A 501 13.38 4.29 -1.93
C THR A 501 13.72 3.31 -3.05
N VAL A 502 14.65 3.67 -3.94
CA VAL A 502 15.13 2.71 -4.96
C VAL A 502 15.83 1.49 -4.35
N ASP A 503 16.20 1.53 -3.07
CA ASP A 503 16.87 0.44 -2.37
C ASP A 503 15.97 -0.24 -1.34
N PHE A 504 14.94 0.44 -0.85
CA PHE A 504 14.04 -0.05 0.17
C PHE A 504 12.60 -0.20 -0.36
N PRO A 505 12.05 -1.43 -0.43
CA PRO A 505 10.86 -1.73 -1.23
C PRO A 505 9.51 -1.44 -0.55
N SER A 506 9.50 -0.90 0.67
CA SER A 506 8.28 -0.69 1.46
C SER A 506 8.11 0.76 1.89
N ASP A 507 6.85 1.19 2.05
CA ASP A 507 6.46 2.45 2.68
C ASP A 507 6.43 2.37 4.22
N HIS A 508 6.72 1.20 4.77
CA HIS A 508 6.90 0.93 6.21
C HIS A 508 8.32 0.47 6.53
N ALA A 509 8.88 1.00 7.61
CA ALA A 509 10.17 0.62 8.15
C ALA A 509 10.09 -0.78 8.80
N VAL A 510 11.18 -1.53 8.74
CA VAL A 510 11.32 -2.77 9.50
C VAL A 510 11.53 -2.41 10.97
N ILE A 511 10.81 -3.08 11.88
CA ILE A 511 11.11 -3.07 13.31
C ILE A 511 11.82 -4.36 13.66
N LYS A 512 12.99 -4.27 14.30
CA LYS A 512 13.67 -5.42 14.93
C LYS A 512 13.79 -5.19 16.42
N THR A 513 13.44 -6.19 17.22
CA THR A 513 13.57 -6.12 18.69
C THR A 513 14.21 -7.40 19.24
N GLN A 514 15.05 -7.24 20.25
CA GLN A 514 15.61 -8.32 21.05
C GLN A 514 14.87 -8.39 22.38
N LEU A 515 14.13 -9.47 22.59
CA LEU A 515 13.36 -9.72 23.80
C LEU A 515 14.13 -10.66 24.72
N VAL A 516 14.24 -10.31 26.00
CA VAL A 516 14.86 -11.16 27.03
C VAL A 516 13.85 -11.46 28.13
N PRO A 517 13.83 -12.69 28.70
CA PRO A 517 12.87 -13.02 29.74
C PRO A 517 13.00 -12.11 30.96
N CYS A 518 11.87 -11.78 31.59
CA CYS A 518 11.88 -11.13 32.89
C CYS A 518 12.59 -12.02 33.92
N SER A 519 13.40 -11.40 34.79
CA SER A 519 14.20 -12.07 35.83
C SER A 519 13.37 -12.59 36.99
#